data_AF-M7SPZ9-F1
#
_entry.id   AF-M7SPZ9-F1
#
_cell.length_a   1.000
_cell.length_b   1.000
_cell.length_c   1.000
_cell.angle_alpha   90.00
_cell.angle_beta   90.00
_cell.angle_gamma   90.00
#
_symmetry.space_group_name_H-M   'P 1'
#
loop_
_entity.id
_entity.type
_entity.pdbx_description
1 polymer ?
#
loop_
_entity_poly.entity_id
_entity_poly.type
_entity_poly.pdbx_seq_one_letter_code
_entity_poly.pdbx_strand_id
1 'polypeptide(L)'
;MTLLVLYLGSVADWALTLHAPGDDGDGDGDGDDEGKGEIKHGAEFRKIQERVEQADADAGIVYADPVRGGRVRPDGVQLRWAVASAKRKNPSSSAAAAAALGAGGDKDGWVPLEPGQLPFWCLDETPRRLRVPYEEDADQIRHPTGVVGVAEVEVAVGGESGSKEEGKEREALGAVYDAVFGKQAAGKGDAWEVRTLAGEGRHPPGRVVLAAAQEGGSNGTGAADIKITFYTDDEDWVGKTIGGKVDDEHTLEFKLVAATSK
;
A
#
# COMPACT_ATOMS: atom_id res chain seq x y z
N MET A 1 -3.51 0.89 -10.74
CA MET A 1 -3.40 1.39 -9.36
C MET A 1 -2.09 2.12 -9.19
N THR A 2 -2.01 3.03 -8.23
CA THR A 2 -0.79 3.79 -7.89
C THR A 2 -0.44 3.58 -6.42
N LEU A 3 0.86 3.44 -6.14
CA LEU A 3 1.41 3.18 -4.81
C LEU A 3 1.71 4.47 -4.02
N LEU A 4 1.36 4.51 -2.73
CA LEU A 4 1.80 5.52 -1.76
C LEU A 4 2.37 4.80 -0.53
N VAL A 5 3.41 5.32 0.10
CA VAL A 5 3.97 4.77 1.35
C VAL A 5 3.77 5.81 2.45
N LEU A 6 3.19 5.40 3.58
CA LEU A 6 3.02 6.24 4.76
C LEU A 6 3.87 5.71 5.90
N TYR A 7 4.35 6.65 6.71
CA TYR A 7 5.14 6.33 7.89
C TYR A 7 4.56 7.06 9.09
N LEU A 8 4.14 6.31 10.11
CA LEU A 8 3.57 6.79 11.36
C LEU A 8 4.36 6.19 12.53
N GLY A 9 5.42 6.87 12.97
CA GLY A 9 6.20 6.44 14.14
C GLY A 9 7.21 5.34 13.84
N SER A 10 6.89 4.07 14.12
CA SER A 10 7.74 2.89 13.83
C SER A 10 7.15 2.00 12.73
N VAL A 11 6.03 2.42 12.13
CA VAL A 11 5.22 1.60 11.24
C VAL A 11 5.29 2.15 9.82
N ALA A 12 5.75 1.32 8.88
CA ALA A 12 5.60 1.56 7.45
C ALA A 12 4.27 0.93 6.99
N ASP A 13 3.52 1.65 6.17
CA ASP A 13 2.32 1.14 5.52
C ASP A 13 2.28 1.66 4.08
N TRP A 14 1.44 1.06 3.25
CA TRP A 14 1.35 1.43 1.85
C TRP A 14 -0.06 1.37 1.31
N ALA A 15 -0.31 2.13 0.25
CA ALA A 15 -1.65 2.38 -0.26
C ALA A 15 -1.75 2.13 -1.76
N LEU A 16 -2.95 1.76 -2.20
CA LEU A 16 -3.35 1.76 -3.60
C LEU A 16 -4.42 2.82 -3.86
N THR A 17 -4.31 3.49 -4.99
CA THR A 17 -5.37 4.35 -5.54
C THR A 17 -5.93 3.75 -6.83
N LEU A 18 -7.24 3.83 -7.01
CA LEU A 18 -7.92 3.53 -8.28
C LEU A 18 -7.82 4.74 -9.21
N HIS A 19 -7.45 4.48 -10.46
CA HIS A 19 -7.50 5.46 -11.54
C HIS A 19 -8.39 4.92 -12.65
N ALA A 20 -9.37 5.71 -13.07
CA ALA A 20 -10.07 5.47 -14.32
C ALA A 20 -9.29 6.15 -15.47
N PRO A 21 -9.28 5.57 -16.68
CA PRO A 21 -8.75 6.24 -17.86
C PRO A 21 -9.50 7.58 -18.10
N GLY A 22 -8.77 8.70 -18.18
CA GLY A 22 -9.35 10.03 -18.38
C GLY A 22 -9.72 10.80 -17.10
N ASP A 23 -9.28 10.32 -15.92
CA ASP A 23 -9.45 11.01 -14.63
C ASP A 23 -8.40 12.12 -14.38
N ASP A 24 -7.61 12.42 -15.42
CA ASP A 24 -6.50 13.37 -15.54
C ASP A 24 -6.99 14.84 -15.35
N GLY A 25 -8.28 15.06 -15.58
CA GLY A 25 -9.08 15.92 -14.73
C GLY A 25 -9.51 17.26 -15.30
N ASP A 26 -10.76 17.30 -15.74
CA ASP A 26 -11.52 18.54 -15.92
C ASP A 26 -12.87 18.48 -15.19
N GLY A 27 -12.97 17.63 -14.16
CA GLY A 27 -14.12 17.65 -13.26
C GLY A 27 -13.95 18.80 -12.27
N ASP A 28 -14.50 19.97 -12.60
CA ASP A 28 -14.77 21.06 -11.65
C ASP A 28 -15.73 20.53 -10.58
N GLY A 29 -15.16 19.85 -9.58
CA GLY A 29 -15.87 19.36 -8.41
C GLY A 29 -16.20 20.49 -7.44
N ASP A 30 -16.76 21.59 -7.96
CA ASP A 30 -17.36 22.69 -7.21
C ASP A 30 -18.77 22.28 -6.77
N GLY A 31 -18.84 21.09 -6.17
CA GLY A 31 -20.05 20.54 -5.58
C GLY A 31 -19.97 20.73 -4.08
N ASP A 32 -20.73 21.69 -3.58
CA ASP A 32 -21.11 21.91 -2.18
C ASP A 32 -21.94 20.75 -1.61
N ASP A 33 -21.70 19.51 -2.04
CA ASP A 33 -22.44 18.36 -1.57
C ASP A 33 -21.80 17.85 -0.26
N GLU A 34 -22.43 18.24 0.84
CA GLU A 34 -22.16 17.80 2.20
C GLU A 34 -22.24 16.26 2.32
N GLY A 35 -21.18 15.55 1.89
CA GLY A 35 -20.90 14.16 2.24
C GLY A 35 -21.98 13.11 1.92
N LYS A 36 -22.99 13.45 1.09
CA LYS A 36 -24.15 12.58 0.77
C LYS A 36 -24.08 11.93 -0.61
N GLY A 37 -23.21 12.41 -1.50
CA GLY A 37 -22.94 11.78 -2.79
C GLY A 37 -22.28 10.41 -2.67
N GLU A 38 -22.30 9.66 -3.76
CA GLU A 38 -21.55 8.41 -3.90
C GLU A 38 -20.04 8.68 -3.84
N ILE A 39 -19.26 7.79 -3.21
CA ILE A 39 -17.79 7.93 -3.18
C ILE A 39 -17.28 7.68 -4.60
N LYS A 40 -16.47 8.61 -5.12
CA LYS A 40 -15.81 8.44 -6.41
C LYS A 40 -14.97 7.15 -6.42
N HIS A 41 -15.13 6.32 -7.45
CA HIS A 41 -14.56 4.97 -7.55
C HIS A 41 -15.06 3.96 -6.51
N GLY A 42 -16.12 4.28 -5.76
CA GLY A 42 -16.68 3.43 -4.72
C GLY A 42 -17.26 2.12 -5.27
N ALA A 43 -17.95 2.16 -6.41
CA ALA A 43 -18.49 0.98 -7.07
C ALA A 43 -17.39 0.04 -7.60
N GLU A 44 -16.31 0.60 -8.16
CA GLU A 44 -15.12 -0.15 -8.57
C GLU A 44 -14.44 -0.78 -7.37
N PHE A 45 -14.30 -0.03 -6.27
CA PHE A 45 -13.73 -0.55 -5.03
C PHE A 45 -14.58 -1.68 -4.43
N ARG A 46 -15.92 -1.58 -4.49
CA ARG A 46 -16.82 -2.65 -4.01
C ARG A 46 -16.58 -3.97 -4.73
N LYS A 47 -16.31 -3.94 -6.05
CA LYS A 47 -15.93 -5.15 -6.81
C LYS A 47 -14.63 -5.77 -6.29
N ILE A 48 -13.72 -4.96 -5.74
CA ILE A 48 -12.48 -5.46 -5.12
C ILE A 48 -12.79 -6.10 -3.78
N GLN A 49 -13.61 -5.46 -2.94
CA GLN A 49 -14.09 -6.05 -1.69
C GLN A 49 -14.72 -7.43 -1.95
N GLU A 50 -15.61 -7.54 -2.93
CA GLU A 50 -16.26 -8.80 -3.31
C GLU A 50 -15.27 -9.88 -3.77
N ARG A 51 -14.25 -9.52 -4.56
CA ARG A 51 -13.21 -10.47 -4.96
C ARG A 51 -12.38 -10.97 -3.78
N VAL A 52 -12.07 -10.09 -2.83
CA VAL A 52 -11.31 -10.45 -1.61
C VAL A 52 -12.15 -11.33 -0.69
N GLU A 53 -13.42 -10.96 -0.46
CA GLU A 53 -14.39 -11.76 0.29
C GLU A 53 -14.54 -13.19 -0.29
N GLN A 54 -14.44 -13.35 -1.62
CA GLN A 54 -14.51 -14.64 -2.30
C GLN A 54 -13.18 -15.42 -2.28
N ALA A 55 -12.05 -14.73 -2.38
CA ALA A 55 -10.73 -15.37 -2.48
C ALA A 55 -10.22 -15.89 -1.13
N ASP A 56 -10.60 -15.24 -0.04
CA ASP A 56 -10.14 -15.56 1.31
C ASP A 56 -11.30 -15.84 2.29
N ALA A 57 -12.29 -16.60 1.84
CA ALA A 57 -13.42 -16.98 2.69
C ALA A 57 -12.99 -17.75 3.95
N ASP A 58 -11.84 -18.43 3.89
CA ASP A 58 -11.32 -19.28 4.97
C ASP A 58 -10.40 -18.56 5.96
N ALA A 59 -9.51 -17.63 5.54
CA ALA A 59 -8.68 -16.88 6.49
C ALA A 59 -9.37 -15.63 7.04
N GLY A 60 -10.49 -15.22 6.42
CA GLY A 60 -11.42 -14.25 6.95
C GLY A 60 -10.84 -12.84 6.95
N ILE A 61 -10.14 -12.46 5.88
CA ILE A 61 -9.69 -11.09 5.62
C ILE A 61 -10.69 -10.39 4.69
N VAL A 62 -11.04 -9.14 5.02
CA VAL A 62 -11.88 -8.27 4.18
C VAL A 62 -11.36 -6.84 4.21
N TYR A 63 -11.76 -6.03 3.25
CA TYR A 63 -11.59 -4.58 3.32
C TYR A 63 -12.84 -3.92 3.92
N ALA A 64 -12.64 -3.03 4.89
CA ALA A 64 -13.71 -2.24 5.48
C ALA A 64 -14.34 -1.28 4.47
N ASP A 65 -15.53 -0.77 4.80
CA ASP A 65 -16.16 0.29 4.02
C ASP A 65 -15.30 1.56 4.03
N PRO A 66 -15.19 2.28 2.89
CA PRO A 66 -14.38 3.48 2.83
C PRO A 66 -14.87 4.57 3.78
N VAL A 67 -13.95 5.09 4.58
CA VAL A 67 -14.18 6.20 5.51
C VAL A 67 -13.71 7.50 4.88
N ARG A 68 -14.63 8.46 4.74
CA ARG A 68 -14.34 9.79 4.18
C ARG A 68 -13.40 10.58 5.09
N GLY A 69 -12.47 11.29 4.47
CA GLY A 69 -11.52 12.20 5.08
C GLY A 69 -11.26 13.39 4.17
N GLY A 70 -10.50 14.35 4.68
CA GLY A 70 -10.19 15.56 3.93
C GLY A 70 -9.31 16.52 4.70
N ARG A 71 -8.82 17.54 3.99
CA ARG A 71 -8.16 18.70 4.60
C ARG A 71 -8.39 19.94 3.76
N VAL A 72 -8.33 21.11 4.37
CA VAL A 72 -8.38 22.39 3.67
C VAL A 72 -6.95 22.90 3.47
N ARG A 73 -6.61 23.26 2.23
CA ARG A 73 -5.32 23.86 1.88
C ARG A 73 -5.25 25.32 2.36
N PRO A 74 -4.05 25.92 2.49
CA PRO A 74 -3.92 27.34 2.85
C PRO A 74 -4.62 28.32 1.89
N ASP A 75 -4.85 27.92 0.63
CA ASP A 75 -5.58 28.69 -0.38
C ASP A 75 -7.11 28.51 -0.32
N GLY A 76 -7.61 27.75 0.65
CA GLY A 76 -9.05 27.52 0.85
C GLY A 76 -9.61 26.33 0.07
N VAL A 77 -8.83 25.70 -0.82
CA VAL A 77 -9.29 24.53 -1.58
C VAL A 77 -9.47 23.34 -0.63
N GLN A 78 -10.66 22.73 -0.65
CA GLN A 78 -10.96 21.53 0.13
C GLN A 78 -10.50 20.28 -0.64
N LEU A 79 -9.61 19.49 -0.03
CA LEU A 79 -9.23 18.17 -0.51
C LEU A 79 -10.07 17.10 0.18
N ARG A 80 -10.60 16.14 -0.57
CA ARG A 80 -11.44 15.06 -0.07
C ARG A 80 -10.99 13.71 -0.63
N TRP A 81 -11.07 12.69 0.21
CA TRP A 81 -10.74 11.31 -0.13
C TRP A 81 -11.53 10.35 0.76
N ALA A 82 -11.58 9.08 0.39
CA ALA A 82 -12.02 8.01 1.28
C ALA A 82 -10.92 6.96 1.45
N VAL A 83 -10.78 6.40 2.65
CA VAL A 83 -9.81 5.34 2.95
C VAL A 83 -10.46 4.04 3.38
N ALA A 84 -9.96 2.90 2.91
CA ALA A 84 -10.41 1.59 3.36
C ALA A 84 -9.21 0.70 3.70
N SER A 85 -9.18 0.19 4.93
CA SER A 85 -8.13 -0.71 5.42
C SER A 85 -8.64 -2.15 5.52
N ALA A 86 -7.71 -3.11 5.47
CA ALA A 86 -8.03 -4.51 5.68
C ALA A 86 -8.31 -4.80 7.17
N LYS A 87 -9.20 -5.76 7.42
CA LYS A 87 -9.54 -6.28 8.75
C LYS A 87 -9.75 -7.79 8.70
N ARG A 88 -9.60 -8.46 9.84
CA ARG A 88 -9.71 -9.93 9.96
C ARG A 88 -10.51 -10.37 11.17
N LYS A 89 -11.27 -11.46 11.04
CA LYS A 89 -12.12 -11.99 12.13
C LYS A 89 -11.41 -12.98 13.06
N ASN A 90 -10.45 -13.73 12.52
CA ASN A 90 -9.69 -14.75 13.24
C ASN A 90 -8.18 -14.51 13.06
N PRO A 91 -7.61 -13.48 13.73
CA PRO A 91 -6.21 -13.13 13.54
C PRO A 91 -5.29 -14.30 13.93
N SER A 92 -4.19 -14.47 13.20
CA SER A 92 -3.08 -15.35 13.58
C SER A 92 -2.49 -14.90 14.92
N SER A 93 -1.68 -15.74 15.58
CA SER A 93 -1.11 -15.38 16.90
C SER A 93 -0.27 -14.10 16.89
N SER A 94 0.39 -13.76 15.77
CA SER A 94 1.14 -12.51 15.59
C SER A 94 0.22 -11.30 15.39
N ALA A 95 -0.75 -11.38 14.48
CA ALA A 95 -1.74 -10.31 14.27
C ALA A 95 -2.64 -10.11 15.50
N ALA A 96 -2.93 -11.18 16.25
CA ALA A 96 -3.71 -11.13 17.48
C ALA A 96 -2.92 -10.46 18.61
N ALA A 97 -1.61 -10.68 18.68
CA ALA A 97 -0.74 -10.00 19.63
C ALA A 97 -0.66 -8.48 19.36
N ALA A 98 -0.60 -8.08 18.09
CA ALA A 98 -0.60 -6.68 17.69
C ALA A 98 -1.97 -5.99 17.94
N ALA A 99 -3.08 -6.65 17.61
CA ALA A 99 -4.43 -6.15 17.94
C ALA A 99 -4.66 -6.01 19.46
N ALA A 100 -4.08 -6.91 20.27
CA ALA A 100 -4.15 -6.87 21.73
C ALA A 100 -3.40 -5.67 22.35
N LEU A 101 -2.55 -4.96 21.59
CA LEU A 101 -1.82 -3.76 22.04
C LEU A 101 -2.63 -2.45 21.97
N GLY A 102 -3.93 -2.50 21.62
CA GLY A 102 -4.83 -1.35 21.77
C GLY A 102 -5.88 -1.17 20.68
N ALA A 103 -5.86 -1.99 19.63
CA ALA A 103 -6.89 -2.00 18.59
C ALA A 103 -7.99 -3.01 18.97
N GLY A 104 -8.89 -2.60 19.86
CA GLY A 104 -10.07 -3.43 20.18
C GLY A 104 -10.85 -3.79 18.91
N GLY A 105 -11.26 -5.05 18.79
CA GLY A 105 -12.09 -5.49 17.67
C GLY A 105 -13.41 -4.73 17.61
N ASP A 106 -14.00 -4.65 16.42
CA ASP A 106 -15.36 -4.14 16.26
C ASP A 106 -16.39 -5.07 16.93
N LYS A 107 -17.65 -4.63 16.99
CA LYS A 107 -18.74 -5.36 17.65
C LYS A 107 -19.01 -6.73 17.04
N ASP A 108 -18.52 -6.97 15.82
CA ASP A 108 -18.71 -8.21 15.08
C ASP A 108 -17.44 -9.11 15.12
N GLY A 109 -16.44 -8.70 15.90
CA GLY A 109 -15.21 -9.45 16.14
C GLY A 109 -14.13 -9.24 15.07
N TRP A 110 -14.24 -8.22 14.22
CA TRP A 110 -13.17 -7.89 13.28
C TRP A 110 -12.11 -7.04 13.96
N VAL A 111 -10.84 -7.39 13.77
CA VAL A 111 -9.70 -6.58 14.17
C VAL A 111 -9.03 -5.97 12.94
N PRO A 112 -8.45 -4.76 13.02
CA PRO A 112 -7.59 -4.24 11.98
C PRO A 112 -6.45 -5.21 11.67
N LEU A 113 -6.10 -5.33 10.40
CA LEU A 113 -4.86 -6.01 10.02
C LEU A 113 -3.66 -5.15 10.41
N GLU A 114 -2.52 -5.78 10.67
CA GLU A 114 -1.30 -5.04 10.99
C GLU A 114 -0.88 -4.22 9.76
N PRO A 115 -0.52 -2.93 9.93
CA PRO A 115 -0.11 -2.11 8.80
C PRO A 115 1.08 -2.72 8.06
N GLY A 116 1.11 -2.54 6.74
CA GLY A 116 2.14 -3.11 5.89
C GLY A 116 1.85 -4.50 5.33
N GLN A 117 1.03 -5.31 6.00
CA GLN A 117 0.67 -6.66 5.53
C GLN A 117 -0.11 -6.64 4.22
N LEU A 118 -1.02 -5.67 4.07
CA LEU A 118 -1.84 -5.44 2.89
C LEU A 118 -1.95 -3.93 2.64
N PRO A 119 -2.10 -3.50 1.38
CA PRO A 119 -2.31 -2.10 1.09
C PRO A 119 -3.63 -1.60 1.66
N PHE A 120 -3.66 -0.40 2.22
CA PHE A 120 -4.93 0.31 2.35
C PHE A 120 -5.32 0.98 1.03
N TRP A 121 -6.58 1.33 0.88
CA TRP A 121 -7.09 2.00 -0.32
C TRP A 121 -7.26 3.48 -0.06
N CYS A 122 -6.83 4.31 -1.01
CA CYS A 122 -7.07 5.74 -1.01
C CYS A 122 -7.85 6.11 -2.28
N LEU A 123 -9.13 6.41 -2.10
CA LEU A 123 -10.06 6.80 -3.16
C LEU A 123 -10.09 8.32 -3.22
N ASP A 124 -9.52 8.90 -4.28
CA ASP A 124 -9.51 10.34 -4.48
C ASP A 124 -10.89 10.83 -4.90
N GLU A 125 -11.48 11.71 -4.09
CA GLU A 125 -12.75 12.35 -4.44
C GLU A 125 -12.55 13.69 -5.12
N THR A 126 -11.55 14.44 -4.68
CA THR A 126 -11.05 15.62 -5.39
C THR A 126 -9.97 15.25 -6.40
N PRO A 127 -9.81 15.98 -7.52
CA PRO A 127 -8.79 15.70 -8.54
C PRO A 127 -7.39 15.46 -7.94
N ARG A 128 -6.71 14.40 -8.41
CA ARG A 128 -5.41 13.94 -7.87
C ARG A 128 -4.37 15.06 -7.86
N ARG A 129 -4.31 15.87 -8.91
CA ARG A 129 -3.38 17.01 -9.06
C ARG A 129 -3.48 18.01 -7.90
N LEU A 130 -4.67 18.19 -7.31
CA LEU A 130 -4.84 19.09 -6.17
C LEU A 130 -4.20 18.53 -4.88
N ARG A 131 -4.08 17.20 -4.77
CA ARG A 131 -3.49 16.49 -3.63
C ARG A 131 -2.00 16.23 -3.83
N VAL A 132 -1.59 15.88 -5.05
CA VAL A 132 -0.19 15.64 -5.46
C VAL A 132 0.00 16.28 -6.84
N PRO A 133 0.49 17.53 -6.92
CA PRO A 133 0.59 18.32 -8.15
C PRO A 133 1.85 17.97 -8.96
N TYR A 134 2.13 16.68 -9.18
CA TYR A 134 3.38 16.24 -9.82
C TYR A 134 3.47 16.62 -11.32
N GLU A 135 2.34 16.87 -11.97
CA GLU A 135 2.27 17.28 -13.38
C GLU A 135 2.41 18.80 -13.55
N GLU A 136 2.05 19.57 -12.52
CA GLU A 136 2.09 21.04 -12.52
C GLU A 136 3.47 21.56 -12.12
N ASP A 137 4.15 20.84 -11.22
CA ASP A 137 5.45 21.23 -10.68
C ASP A 137 6.39 20.01 -10.60
N ALA A 138 7.18 19.82 -11.65
CA ALA A 138 8.13 18.72 -11.76
C ALA A 138 9.22 18.75 -10.67
N ASP A 139 9.48 19.90 -10.04
CA ASP A 139 10.47 19.98 -8.96
C ASP A 139 9.96 19.31 -7.67
N GLN A 140 8.65 19.11 -7.50
CA GLN A 140 8.07 18.37 -6.35
C GLN A 140 8.29 16.86 -6.40
N ILE A 141 8.70 16.33 -7.56
CA ILE A 141 8.99 14.91 -7.75
C ILE A 141 10.47 14.66 -8.05
N ARG A 142 11.34 15.64 -7.80
CA ARG A 142 12.79 15.49 -7.88
C ARG A 142 13.38 15.22 -6.52
N HIS A 143 14.24 14.21 -6.45
CA HIS A 143 14.98 13.86 -5.25
C HIS A 143 16.48 13.94 -5.50
N PRO A 144 17.32 14.40 -4.54
CA PRO A 144 18.78 14.46 -4.70
C PRO A 144 19.46 13.13 -5.05
N THR A 145 18.75 12.01 -4.88
CA THR A 145 19.24 10.66 -5.20
C THR A 145 18.78 10.14 -6.55
N GLY A 146 18.18 11.01 -7.38
CA GLY A 146 17.64 10.63 -8.69
C GLY A 146 16.46 9.66 -8.63
N VAL A 147 15.79 9.50 -7.48
CA VAL A 147 14.65 8.57 -7.38
C VAL A 147 13.51 9.03 -8.28
N VAL A 148 13.01 8.11 -9.10
CA VAL A 148 11.97 8.37 -10.11
C VAL A 148 10.69 7.56 -9.91
N GLY A 149 10.71 6.56 -9.04
CA GLY A 149 9.53 5.75 -8.73
C GLY A 149 9.87 4.52 -7.91
N VAL A 150 8.83 3.75 -7.56
CA VAL A 150 8.97 2.52 -6.78
C VAL A 150 9.21 1.33 -7.70
N ALA A 151 10.27 0.56 -7.42
CA ALA A 151 10.60 -0.67 -8.09
C ALA A 151 9.97 -1.90 -7.41
N GLU A 152 10.00 -1.94 -6.09
CA GLU A 152 9.51 -3.09 -5.34
C GLU A 152 9.00 -2.69 -3.95
N VAL A 153 7.89 -3.30 -3.53
CA VAL A 153 7.46 -3.39 -2.13
C VAL A 153 7.48 -4.86 -1.76
N GLU A 154 8.49 -5.27 -1.00
CA GLU A 154 8.58 -6.62 -0.44
C GLU A 154 7.92 -6.61 0.93
N VAL A 155 6.87 -7.42 1.10
CA VAL A 155 6.16 -7.64 2.36
C VAL A 155 6.58 -9.01 2.88
N ALA A 156 7.38 -9.05 3.94
CA ALA A 156 7.73 -10.30 4.60
C ALA A 156 6.69 -10.65 5.67
N VAL A 157 6.22 -11.89 5.63
CA VAL A 157 5.31 -12.41 6.65
C VAL A 157 6.05 -12.54 7.98
N GLY A 158 5.50 -11.96 9.05
CA GLY A 158 6.06 -12.11 10.40
C GLY A 158 5.86 -13.53 10.93
N GLY A 159 6.85 -14.05 11.66
CA GLY A 159 6.80 -15.39 12.27
C GLY A 159 8.12 -16.13 12.18
N GLU A 160 8.15 -17.37 12.71
CA GLU A 160 9.31 -18.24 12.57
C GLU A 160 9.39 -18.76 11.13
N SER A 161 10.53 -18.53 10.49
CA SER A 161 10.78 -18.93 9.11
C SER A 161 10.61 -20.44 8.92
N GLY A 162 9.83 -20.84 7.92
CA GLY A 162 9.47 -22.23 7.63
C GLY A 162 8.37 -22.81 8.52
N SER A 163 7.78 -22.04 9.44
CA SER A 163 6.70 -22.52 10.30
C SER A 163 5.39 -22.74 9.51
N LYS A 164 4.50 -23.57 10.06
CA LYS A 164 3.17 -23.81 9.47
C LYS A 164 2.31 -22.55 9.52
N GLU A 165 2.50 -21.75 10.57
CA GLU A 165 1.79 -20.51 10.83
C GLU A 165 2.20 -19.45 9.80
N GLU A 166 3.50 -19.29 9.53
CA GLU A 166 4.00 -18.43 8.45
C GLU A 166 3.43 -18.87 7.10
N GLY A 167 3.49 -20.17 6.79
CA GLY A 167 2.98 -20.70 5.52
C GLY A 167 1.49 -20.42 5.31
N LYS A 168 0.67 -20.57 6.36
CA LYS A 168 -0.78 -20.24 6.31
C LYS A 168 -1.02 -18.75 6.14
N GLU A 169 -0.27 -17.91 6.84
CA GLU A 169 -0.41 -16.46 6.73
C GLU A 169 -0.01 -15.98 5.33
N ARG A 170 1.07 -16.54 4.77
CA ARG A 170 1.48 -16.27 3.40
C ARG A 170 0.44 -16.71 2.37
N GLU A 171 -0.16 -17.89 2.56
CA GLU A 171 -1.23 -18.37 1.68
C GLU A 171 -2.46 -17.43 1.73
N ALA A 172 -2.87 -17.01 2.92
CA ALA A 172 -3.98 -16.07 3.12
C ALA A 172 -3.71 -14.71 2.45
N LEU A 173 -2.56 -14.08 2.76
CA LEU A 173 -2.18 -12.80 2.16
C LEU A 173 -2.02 -12.91 0.64
N GLY A 174 -1.42 -14.00 0.15
CA GLY A 174 -1.27 -14.28 -1.28
C GLY A 174 -2.60 -14.37 -2.00
N ALA A 175 -3.60 -15.02 -1.41
CA ALA A 175 -4.96 -15.07 -1.97
C ALA A 175 -5.60 -13.68 -2.08
N VAL A 176 -5.40 -12.81 -1.08
CA VAL A 176 -5.87 -11.42 -1.12
C VAL A 176 -5.13 -10.61 -2.18
N TYR A 177 -3.81 -10.77 -2.31
CA TYR A 177 -3.05 -10.10 -3.36
C TYR A 177 -3.47 -10.53 -4.77
N ASP A 178 -3.71 -11.83 -4.99
CA ASP A 178 -4.28 -12.35 -6.23
C ASP A 178 -5.65 -11.74 -6.54
N ALA A 179 -6.49 -11.52 -5.52
CA ALA A 179 -7.80 -10.88 -5.68
C ALA A 179 -7.69 -9.38 -5.99
N VAL A 180 -6.71 -8.69 -5.39
CA VAL A 180 -6.46 -7.26 -5.60
C VAL A 180 -5.90 -7.03 -7.00
N PHE A 181 -4.76 -7.64 -7.32
CA PHE A 181 -3.99 -7.37 -8.54
C PHE A 181 -4.39 -8.24 -9.74
N GLY A 182 -5.15 -9.32 -9.50
CA GLY A 182 -5.48 -10.32 -10.51
C GLY A 182 -4.42 -11.42 -10.58
N LYS A 183 -4.87 -12.65 -10.80
CA LYS A 183 -3.99 -13.84 -10.88
C LYS A 183 -3.11 -13.78 -12.13
N GLN A 184 -1.79 -13.76 -11.98
CA GLN A 184 -0.90 -13.90 -13.13
C GLN A 184 -1.01 -15.31 -13.73
N ALA A 185 -1.18 -15.41 -15.05
CA ALA A 185 -1.62 -16.62 -15.74
C ALA A 185 -0.64 -17.82 -15.73
N ALA A 186 0.50 -17.77 -15.03
CA ALA A 186 1.50 -18.86 -15.12
C ALA A 186 2.46 -19.03 -13.92
N GLY A 187 2.22 -18.41 -12.76
CA GLY A 187 3.08 -18.59 -11.59
C GLY A 187 2.28 -18.69 -10.31
N LYS A 188 2.74 -19.50 -9.34
CA LYS A 188 2.45 -19.22 -7.92
C LYS A 188 3.16 -17.91 -7.62
N GLY A 189 2.49 -16.80 -7.90
CA GLY A 189 3.12 -15.50 -7.98
C GLY A 189 3.02 -14.84 -6.63
N ASP A 190 4.01 -15.00 -5.77
CA ASP A 190 4.22 -14.07 -4.65
C ASP A 190 4.75 -12.71 -5.15
N ALA A 191 4.37 -12.30 -6.37
CA ALA A 191 4.86 -11.11 -7.04
C ALA A 191 3.80 -10.59 -8.03
N TRP A 192 3.41 -9.33 -7.87
CA TRP A 192 2.37 -8.68 -8.69
C TRP A 192 2.87 -7.35 -9.22
N GLU A 193 2.67 -7.09 -10.52
CA GLU A 193 3.04 -5.81 -11.14
C GLU A 193 2.13 -4.68 -10.67
N VAL A 194 2.72 -3.54 -10.36
CA VAL A 194 2.03 -2.31 -9.97
C VAL A 194 2.56 -1.16 -10.81
N ARG A 195 1.64 -0.36 -11.34
CA ARG A 195 1.99 0.84 -12.12
C ARG A 195 2.20 2.04 -11.19
N THR A 196 2.98 2.98 -11.66
CA THR A 196 3.15 4.29 -11.02
C THR A 196 2.89 5.36 -12.09
N LEU A 197 2.07 6.36 -11.78
CA LEU A 197 1.66 7.37 -12.78
C LEU A 197 2.84 8.19 -13.29
N ALA A 198 3.65 8.73 -12.38
CA ALA A 198 4.83 9.53 -12.73
C ALA A 198 6.00 8.69 -13.30
N GLY A 199 5.89 7.36 -13.27
CA GLY A 199 6.92 6.43 -13.74
C GLY A 199 6.73 5.92 -15.16
N GLU A 200 5.58 6.18 -15.78
CA GLU A 200 5.28 5.70 -17.13
C GLU A 200 6.30 6.22 -18.14
N GLY A 201 6.92 5.30 -18.89
CA GLY A 201 7.98 5.61 -19.84
C GLY A 201 9.35 5.95 -19.21
N ARG A 202 9.45 6.08 -17.89
CA ARG A 202 10.72 6.34 -17.18
C ARG A 202 11.38 5.09 -16.63
N HIS A 203 10.59 4.10 -16.21
CA HIS A 203 11.08 2.84 -15.68
C HIS A 203 10.08 1.68 -15.92
N PRO A 204 10.51 0.40 -15.77
CA PRO A 204 9.59 -0.73 -15.83
C PRO A 204 8.50 -0.66 -14.74
N PRO A 205 7.38 -1.38 -14.88
CA PRO A 205 6.40 -1.51 -13.80
C PRO A 205 7.08 -1.93 -12.49
N GLY A 206 6.67 -1.32 -11.38
CA GLY A 206 7.07 -1.79 -10.06
C GLY A 206 6.40 -3.12 -9.74
N ARG A 207 6.77 -3.72 -8.61
CA ARG A 207 6.13 -4.95 -8.14
C ARG A 207 5.86 -4.93 -6.64
N VAL A 208 4.85 -5.67 -6.21
CA VAL A 208 4.64 -6.06 -4.82
C VAL A 208 5.06 -7.50 -4.70
N VAL A 209 5.87 -7.85 -3.70
CA VAL A 209 6.38 -9.21 -3.48
C VAL A 209 5.99 -9.67 -2.08
N LEU A 210 5.45 -10.88 -1.96
CA LEU A 210 5.17 -11.51 -0.66
C LEU A 210 6.31 -12.48 -0.31
N ALA A 211 7.19 -12.05 0.59
CA ALA A 211 8.37 -12.81 0.98
C ALA A 211 8.12 -13.72 2.19
N ALA A 212 8.94 -14.77 2.29
CA ALA A 212 9.06 -15.56 3.52
C ALA A 212 9.68 -14.72 4.64
N ALA A 213 9.40 -15.10 5.89
CA ALA A 213 10.05 -14.53 7.06
C ALA A 213 11.58 -14.69 6.95
N GLN A 214 12.33 -13.63 7.26
CA GLN A 214 13.80 -13.68 7.28
C GLN A 214 14.31 -14.28 8.59
N GLU A 215 15.33 -15.12 8.51
CA GLU A 215 16.07 -15.57 9.70
C GLU A 215 16.76 -14.37 10.37
N GLY A 216 16.38 -14.07 11.62
CA GLY A 216 16.96 -12.96 12.38
C GLY A 216 16.39 -11.58 12.09
N GLY A 217 15.23 -11.49 11.41
CA GLY A 217 14.47 -10.24 11.30
C GLY A 217 14.16 -9.67 12.68
N SER A 218 14.76 -8.53 13.01
CA SER A 218 14.57 -7.88 14.29
C SER A 218 13.24 -7.14 14.28
N ASN A 219 12.19 -7.85 14.63
CA ASN A 219 11.09 -7.28 15.39
C ASN A 219 10.25 -8.41 15.96
N GLY A 220 10.57 -8.83 17.19
CA GLY A 220 9.72 -9.68 18.02
C GLY A 220 8.35 -9.07 18.36
N THR A 221 7.92 -8.05 17.61
CA THR A 221 6.64 -7.35 17.68
C THR A 221 5.57 -7.99 16.80
N GLY A 222 5.95 -8.85 15.84
CA GLY A 222 4.99 -9.52 14.96
C GLY A 222 4.45 -8.65 13.80
N ALA A 223 5.00 -7.45 13.61
CA ALA A 223 4.71 -6.60 12.45
C ALA A 223 5.33 -7.16 11.16
N ALA A 224 4.73 -6.85 10.00
CA ALA A 224 5.33 -7.22 8.72
C ALA A 224 6.57 -6.37 8.43
N ASP A 225 7.67 -7.02 8.07
CA ASP A 225 8.86 -6.32 7.61
C ASP A 225 8.63 -5.90 6.16
N ILE A 226 8.52 -4.59 5.92
CA ILE A 226 8.42 -4.03 4.58
C ILE A 226 9.80 -3.57 4.11
N LYS A 227 10.22 -4.03 2.94
CA LYS A 227 11.37 -3.45 2.24
C LYS A 227 10.89 -2.77 0.97
N ILE A 228 11.43 -1.58 0.73
CA ILE A 228 11.06 -0.79 -0.45
C ILE A 228 12.31 -0.54 -1.27
N THR A 229 12.22 -0.87 -2.56
CA THR A 229 13.24 -0.57 -3.55
C THR A 229 12.70 0.51 -4.47
N PHE A 230 13.50 1.54 -4.75
CA PHE A 230 13.17 2.59 -5.70
C PHE A 230 14.01 2.49 -6.97
N TYR A 231 13.43 2.91 -8.08
CA TYR A 231 14.16 3.23 -9.29
C TYR A 231 14.87 4.58 -9.14
N THR A 232 16.12 4.65 -9.61
CA THR A 232 16.89 5.90 -9.76
C THR A 232 17.39 6.07 -11.20
N ASP A 233 17.36 7.30 -11.71
CA ASP A 233 18.00 7.71 -12.97
C ASP A 233 19.42 8.27 -12.77
N ASP A 234 19.91 8.30 -11.54
CA ASP A 234 21.28 8.70 -11.20
C ASP A 234 22.17 7.46 -11.00
N GLU A 235 23.12 7.26 -11.91
CA GLU A 235 24.05 6.12 -11.90
C GLU A 235 24.90 6.07 -10.62
N ASP A 236 25.21 7.21 -10.01
CA ASP A 236 25.98 7.26 -8.77
C ASP A 236 25.19 6.63 -7.61
N TRP A 237 23.87 6.53 -7.71
CA TRP A 237 23.01 5.98 -6.67
C TRP A 237 22.61 4.52 -6.92
N VAL A 238 22.87 3.97 -8.11
CA VAL A 238 22.50 2.59 -8.44
C VAL A 238 23.22 1.60 -7.52
N GLY A 239 22.45 0.71 -6.89
CA GLY A 239 22.95 -0.31 -5.97
C GLY A 239 23.24 0.20 -4.56
N LYS A 240 23.04 1.50 -4.29
CA LYS A 240 23.16 2.05 -2.94
C LYS A 240 21.88 1.84 -2.13
N THR A 241 22.04 1.94 -0.82
CA THR A 241 20.94 2.02 0.14
C THR A 241 20.89 3.43 0.71
N ILE A 242 19.70 4.00 0.79
CA ILE A 242 19.43 5.28 1.46
C ILE A 242 18.52 5.03 2.66
N GLY A 243 18.66 5.82 3.71
CA GLY A 243 17.89 5.61 4.93
C GLY A 243 18.74 5.84 6.17
N GLY A 244 18.23 5.36 7.29
CA GLY A 244 18.90 5.48 8.57
C GLY A 244 18.00 5.12 9.74
N LYS A 245 18.52 5.33 10.94
CA LYS A 245 17.76 5.12 12.17
C LYS A 245 16.62 6.12 12.25
N VAL A 246 15.43 5.61 12.53
CA VAL A 246 14.27 6.43 12.85
C VAL A 246 14.19 6.67 14.36
N ASP A 247 14.54 5.66 15.15
CA ASP A 247 14.75 5.74 16.59
C ASP A 247 15.79 4.69 17.04
N ASP A 248 15.87 4.43 18.35
CA ASP A 248 16.85 3.51 18.92
C ASP A 248 16.63 2.04 18.52
N GLU A 249 15.40 1.69 18.13
CA GLU A 249 14.94 0.33 17.84
C GLU A 249 14.71 0.12 16.33
N HIS A 250 14.42 1.18 15.57
CA HIS A 250 13.98 1.10 14.18
C HIS A 250 14.97 1.75 13.22
N THR A 251 15.30 1.03 12.14
CA THR A 251 16.06 1.55 10.99
C THR A 251 15.22 1.39 9.74
N LEU A 252 15.11 2.46 8.96
CA LEU A 252 14.40 2.47 7.69
C LEU A 252 15.40 2.61 6.57
N GLU A 253 15.49 1.61 5.71
CA GLU A 253 16.42 1.54 4.59
C GLU A 253 15.69 1.24 3.28
N PHE A 254 16.16 1.89 2.22
CA PHE A 254 15.60 1.80 0.89
C PHE A 254 16.70 1.52 -0.11
N LYS A 255 16.52 0.48 -0.92
CA LYS A 255 17.48 0.12 -1.97
C LYS A 255 17.19 0.92 -3.24
N LEU A 256 18.23 1.30 -3.96
CA LEU A 256 18.12 1.98 -5.25
C LEU A 256 18.60 1.08 -6.39
N VAL A 257 17.82 1.00 -7.47
CA VAL A 257 18.12 0.23 -8.69
C VAL A 257 17.96 1.11 -9.93
N ALA A 258 18.64 0.79 -11.02
CA ALA A 258 18.59 1.58 -12.25
C ALA A 258 17.17 1.61 -12.84
N ALA A 259 16.72 2.80 -13.24
CA ALA A 259 15.43 3.03 -13.90
C ALA A 259 15.35 2.45 -15.33
N THR A 260 16.48 2.13 -15.96
CA THR A 260 16.50 1.72 -17.37
C THR A 260 15.89 0.33 -17.60
N SER A 261 15.00 0.21 -18.60
CA SER A 261 14.77 -1.05 -19.30
C SER A 261 16.07 -1.43 -20.01
N LYS A 262 16.56 -2.66 -19.81
CA LYS A 262 17.34 -3.30 -20.88
C LYS A 262 16.43 -3.66 -22.03
#